data_AF-I4EV13-F1
#
_entry.id   AF-I4EV13-F1
#
_cell.length_a   1.000
_cell.length_b   1.000
_cell.length_c   1.000
_cell.angle_alpha   90.00
_cell.angle_beta   90.00
_cell.angle_gamma   90.00
#
_symmetry.space_group_name_H-M   'P 1'
#
loop_
_entity.id
_entity.type
_entity.pdbx_description
1 polymer ?
#
loop_
_entity_poly.entity_id
_entity_poly.type
_entity_poly.pdbx_seq_one_letter_code
_entity_poly.pdbx_strand_id
1 'polypeptide(L)' 'MAKLSFIAGFGAGYVLGAKAGRERYEQIRRAYHHAKDDPRLQSAAGMAQARADAAVSSVKNRIGNETGSR' A
#
# COMPACT_ATOMS: atom_id res chain seq x y z
N MET A 1 1.14 9.61 25.15
CA MET A 1 1.71 8.25 24.95
C MET A 1 1.22 7.55 23.67
N ALA A 2 -0.09 7.48 23.39
CA ALA A 2 -0.63 6.76 22.22
C ALA A 2 -0.10 7.21 20.83
N LYS A 3 0.21 8.50 20.65
CA LYS A 3 0.80 9.02 19.40
C LYS A 3 2.19 8.45 19.13
N LEU A 4 3.03 8.31 20.16
CA LEU A 4 4.39 7.81 20.02
C LEU A 4 4.39 6.31 19.73
N SER A 5 3.52 5.54 20.38
CA SER A 5 3.38 4.10 20.11
C SER A 5 2.80 3.83 18.71
N PHE A 6 1.90 4.68 18.21
CA PHE A 6 1.40 4.56 16.83
C PHE A 6 2.50 4.82 15.80
N ILE A 7 3.29 5.89 15.97
CA ILE A 7 4.42 6.20 15.08
C ILE A 7 5.47 5.09 15.13
N ALA A 8 5.77 4.57 16.33
CA ALA A 8 6.71 3.47 16.49
C ALA A 8 6.20 2.17 15.84
N GLY A 9 4.92 1.83 16.02
CA GLY A 9 4.30 0.65 15.39
C GLY A 9 4.25 0.77 13.86
N PHE A 10 3.88 1.94 13.35
CA PHE A 10 3.89 2.21 11.91
C PHE A 10 5.31 2.14 11.33
N GLY A 11 6.29 2.76 11.98
CA GLY A 11 7.69 2.73 11.57
C GLY A 11 8.27 1.32 11.59
N ALA A 12 8.01 0.55 12.65
CA ALA A 12 8.43 -0.84 12.74
C ALA A 12 7.78 -1.71 11.65
N GLY A 13 6.47 -1.52 11.40
CA GLY A 13 5.76 -2.22 10.33
C GLY A 13 6.30 -1.88 8.94
N TYR A 14 6.57 -0.60 8.67
CA TYR A 14 7.16 -0.15 7.40
C TYR A 14 8.54 -0.74 7.16
N VAL A 15 9.41 -0.72 8.18
CA VAL A 15 10.77 -1.28 8.06
C VAL A 15 10.73 -2.78 7.90
N LEU A 16 9.93 -3.51 8.67
CA LEU A 16 9.81 -4.97 8.53
C LEU A 16 9.21 -5.37 7.18
N GLY A 17 8.21 -4.63 6.69
CA GLY A 17 7.63 -4.84 5.36
C GLY A 17 8.61 -4.54 4.22
N ALA A 18 9.38 -3.44 4.33
CA ALA A 18 10.34 -3.03 3.31
C ALA A 18 11.65 -3.85 3.34
N LYS A 19 12.09 -4.32 4.52
CA LYS A 19 13.38 -5.02 4.70
C LYS A 19 13.35 -6.49 4.26
N ALA A 20 12.17 -7.09 4.10
CA ALA A 20 12.00 -8.53 3.83
C ALA A 20 12.49 -9.02 2.44
N GLY A 21 13.18 -8.21 1.65
CA GLY A 21 13.52 -8.63 0.29
C GLY A 21 14.67 -7.91 -0.36
N ARG A 22 15.83 -7.71 0.28
CA ARG A 22 17.02 -7.20 -0.44
C ARG A 22 17.41 -8.11 -1.62
N GLU A 23 17.30 -9.44 -1.44
CA GLU A 23 17.58 -10.44 -2.48
C GLU A 23 16.42 -10.60 -3.49
N ARG A 24 15.18 -10.39 -3.02
CA ARG A 24 13.98 -10.38 -3.87
C ARG A 24 13.83 -9.08 -4.66
N TYR A 25 14.36 -7.97 -4.13
CA TYR A 25 14.32 -6.64 -4.74
C TYR A 25 15.13 -6.61 -6.03
N GLU A 26 16.31 -7.25 -6.09
CA GLU A 26 17.10 -7.34 -7.32
C GLU A 26 16.40 -8.17 -8.41
N GLN A 27 15.66 -9.20 -8.02
CA GLN A 27 14.85 -9.98 -8.96
C GLN A 27 13.62 -9.19 -9.45
N ILE A 28 12.93 -8.51 -8.53
CA ILE A 28 11.80 -7.64 -8.84
C ILE A 28 12.25 -6.44 -9.68
N ARG A 29 13.44 -5.88 -9.44
CA ARG A 29 13.98 -4.75 -10.21
C ARG A 29 14.24 -5.12 -11.66
N ARG A 30 14.78 -6.31 -11.92
CA ARG A 30 14.91 -6.84 -13.30
C ARG A 30 13.55 -7.08 -13.94
N ALA A 31 12.63 -7.69 -13.22
CA ALA A 31 11.25 -7.87 -13.69
C ALA A 31 10.54 -6.53 -13.95
N TYR A 32 10.80 -5.52 -13.12
CA TYR A 32 10.26 -4.16 -13.24
C TYR A 32 10.80 -3.45 -14.47
N HIS A 33 12.11 -3.55 -14.72
CA HIS A 33 12.72 -3.03 -15.94
C HIS A 33 12.19 -3.71 -17.21
N HIS A 34 11.66 -4.93 -17.12
CA HIS A 34 10.99 -5.60 -18.24
C HIS A 34 9.50 -5.27 -18.31
N ALA A 35 8.85 -5.11 -17.16
CA ALA A 35 7.41 -4.87 -17.04
C ALA A 35 7.01 -3.42 -17.39
N LYS A 36 7.90 -2.44 -17.18
CA LYS A 36 7.67 -1.02 -17.52
C LYS A 36 7.31 -0.78 -19.00
N ASP A 37 7.68 -1.70 -19.88
CA ASP A 37 7.49 -1.59 -21.33
C ASP A 37 6.24 -2.37 -21.80
N ASP A 38 5.47 -3.02 -20.90
CA ASP A 38 4.28 -3.81 -21.24
C ASP A 38 2.96 -3.07 -20.93
N PRO A 39 2.09 -2.82 -21.94
CA PRO A 39 0.79 -2.17 -21.74
C PRO A 39 -0.16 -2.93 -20.80
N ARG A 40 0.04 -4.25 -20.59
CA ARG A 40 -0.72 -5.04 -19.62
C ARG A 40 -0.51 -4.57 -18.19
N LEU A 41 0.64 -3.94 -17.91
CA LEU A 41 0.94 -3.38 -16.61
C LEU A 41 0.10 -2.13 -16.32
N GLN A 42 -0.30 -1.37 -17.34
CA GLN A 42 -1.20 -0.24 -17.18
C GLN A 42 -2.61 -0.70 -16.77
N SER A 43 -3.10 -1.80 -17.35
CA SER A 43 -4.37 -2.42 -16.92
C SER A 43 -4.27 -3.00 -15.50
N ALA A 44 -3.17 -3.68 -15.18
CA ALA A 44 -2.93 -4.22 -13.84
C ALA A 44 -2.80 -3.10 -12.79
N ALA A 45 -2.11 -2.02 -13.12
CA ALA A 45 -1.99 -0.83 -12.28
C ALA A 45 -3.35 -0.17 -12.07
N GLY A 46 -4.16 -0.03 -13.12
CA GLY A 46 -5.53 0.49 -13.01
C GLY A 46 -6.42 -0.37 -12.10
N MET A 47 -6.33 -1.70 -12.20
CA MET A 47 -7.06 -2.60 -11.27
C MET A 47 -6.54 -2.50 -9.84
N ALA A 48 -5.23 -2.40 -9.64
CA ALA A 48 -4.63 -2.23 -8.32
C ALA A 48 -5.04 -0.89 -7.69
N GLN A 49 -5.06 0.18 -8.49
CA GLN A 49 -5.54 1.49 -8.08
C GLN A 49 -7.01 1.45 -7.71
N ALA A 50 -7.87 0.86 -8.54
CA ALA A 50 -9.30 0.71 -8.21
C ALA A 50 -9.54 -0.06 -6.90
N ARG A 51 -8.75 -1.10 -6.64
CA ARG A 51 -8.80 -1.84 -5.36
C ARG A 51 -8.33 -1.01 -4.19
N ALA A 52 -7.26 -0.24 -4.37
CA ALA A 52 -6.76 0.68 -3.35
C ALA A 52 -7.80 1.75 -3.03
N ASP A 53 -8.40 2.37 -4.05
CA ASP A 53 -9.45 3.37 -3.88
C ASP A 53 -10.70 2.80 -3.19
N ALA A 54 -11.09 1.57 -3.52
CA ALA A 54 -12.19 0.88 -2.84
C ALA A 54 -11.88 0.58 -1.36
N ALA A 55 -10.65 0.19 -1.05
CA ALA A 55 -10.20 -0.03 0.32
C ALA A 55 -10.18 1.28 1.12
N VAL A 56 -9.60 2.34 0.55
CA VAL A 56 -9.57 3.68 1.14
C VAL A 56 -10.99 4.22 1.35
N SER A 57 -11.86 4.07 0.36
CA SER A 57 -13.27 4.48 0.46
C SER A 57 -14.00 3.70 1.52
N SER A 58 -13.74 2.40 1.67
CA SER A 58 -14.36 1.58 2.73
C SER A 58 -13.93 2.03 4.12
N VAL A 59 -12.65 2.40 4.30
CA VAL A 59 -12.13 2.94 5.56
C VAL A 59 -12.71 4.34 5.83
N LYS A 60 -12.71 5.21 4.81
CA LYS A 60 -13.30 6.55 4.89
C LYS A 60 -14.79 6.50 5.20
N ASN A 61 -15.53 5.56 4.60
CA ASN A 61 -16.96 5.40 4.84
C ASN A 61 -17.24 4.89 6.25
N ARG A 62 -16.45 3.96 6.81
CA ARG A 62 -16.63 3.52 8.21
C ARG A 62 -16.36 4.66 9.18
N ILE A 63 -15.19 5.30 9.06
CA ILE A 63 -14.81 6.43 9.92
C ILE A 63 -15.80 7.60 9.77
N GLY A 64 -16.23 7.90 8.54
CA GLY A 64 -17.19 8.96 8.25
C GLY A 64 -18.59 8.68 8.76
N ASN A 65 -19.06 7.43 8.68
CA ASN A 65 -20.39 7.02 9.15
C ASN A 65 -20.43 6.93 10.69
N GLU A 66 -19.31 6.61 11.35
CA GLU A 66 -19.16 6.68 12.81
C GLU A 66 -19.01 8.12 13.34
N THR A 67 -18.52 9.06 12.53
CA THR A 67 -18.31 10.46 12.94
C THR A 67 -19.48 11.39 12.57
N GLY A 68 -20.35 10.99 11.62
CA GLY A 68 -21.50 11.78 11.14
C GLY A 68 -22.80 11.64 11.96
N SER A 69 -22.82 10.85 13.04
CA SER A 69 -23.96 10.80 13.98
C SER A 69 -23.69 11.64 15.21
N ARG A 70 -23.71 12.97 15.05
CA ARG A 70 -23.98 13.96 16.11
C ARG A 70 -24.58 15.21 15.50
#